data_AF-A0A0N8T338-F1
#
_entry.id   AF-A0A0N8T338-F1
#
_cell.length_a   1.000
_cell.length_b   1.000
_cell.length_c   1.000
_cell.angle_alpha   90.00
_cell.angle_beta   90.00
_cell.angle_gamma   90.00
#
_symmetry.space_group_name_H-M   'P 1'
#
loop_
_entity.id
_entity.type
_entity.pdbx_description
1 polymer ?
#
loop_
_entity_poly.entity_id
_entity_poly.type
_entity_poly.pdbx_seq_one_letter_code
_entity_poly.pdbx_strand_id
1 'polypeptide(L)'
;MRVLLMFLVLVLSLSGCASKPTPEQIQSADYGASVYQADAEKSVKRFFQGYLKDPESARYSFGSVYRGYVVGSVFEGRKVEGGYLLEVAVNAKNSFGGYVGARNYRFLLRNDRLVGGWDMGTSNIPVKIL
;
A
#
# COMPACT_ATOMS: atom_id res chain seq x y z
N MET A 1 28.72 22.99 33.23
CA MET A 1 28.76 21.50 33.12
C MET A 1 27.39 20.84 33.31
N ARG A 2 26.57 21.22 34.30
CA ARG A 2 25.21 20.67 34.51
C ARG A 2 24.26 20.81 33.30
N VAL A 3 24.27 21.97 32.64
CA VAL A 3 23.41 22.25 31.46
C VAL A 3 23.84 21.43 30.22
N LEU A 4 25.15 21.23 30.04
CA LEU A 4 25.69 20.40 28.96
C LEU A 4 25.35 18.92 29.15
N LEU A 5 25.34 18.46 30.41
CA LEU A 5 24.93 17.10 30.78
C LEU A 5 23.43 16.87 30.54
N MET A 6 22.58 17.87 30.82
CA MET A 6 21.13 17.81 30.50
C MET A 6 20.86 17.76 28.99
N PHE A 7 21.63 18.50 28.18
CA PHE A 7 21.53 18.43 26.72
C PHE A 7 21.95 17.06 26.17
N LEU A 8 23.00 16.45 26.73
CA LEU A 8 23.46 15.13 26.30
C LEU A 8 22.43 14.02 26.60
N VAL A 9 21.78 14.08 27.76
CA VAL A 9 20.71 13.13 28.14
C VAL A 9 19.50 13.27 27.22
N LEU A 10 19.12 14.51 26.84
CA LEU A 10 17.99 14.75 25.94
C LEU A 10 18.21 14.20 24.52
N VAL A 11 19.43 14.30 23.99
CA VAL A 11 19.81 13.77 22.67
C VAL A 11 19.83 12.24 22.67
N LEU A 12 20.25 11.61 23.76
CA LEU A 12 20.26 10.14 23.91
C LEU A 12 18.85 9.54 24.01
N SER A 13 17.86 10.28 24.51
CA SER A 13 16.46 9.83 24.56
C SER A 13 15.70 9.87 23.23
N LEU A 14 16.30 10.40 22.15
CA LEU A 14 15.66 10.50 20.83
C LEU A 14 16.01 9.35 19.87
N SER A 15 16.77 8.35 20.30
CA SER A 15 17.08 7.15 19.50
C SER A 15 15.93 6.14 19.51
N GLY A 16 14.78 6.54 18.97
CA GLY A 16 13.70 5.61 18.62
C GLY A 16 14.10 4.76 17.42
N CYS A 17 14.61 3.55 17.65
CA CYS A 17 14.86 2.59 16.58
C CYS A 17 13.53 2.15 15.97
N ALA A 18 13.24 2.74 14.81
CA ALA A 18 12.25 2.27 13.85
C ALA A 18 12.63 0.86 13.34
N SER A 19 12.30 -0.20 14.08
CA SER A 19 12.62 -1.58 13.70
C SER A 19 11.80 -2.05 12.49
N LYS A 20 12.45 -2.76 11.57
CA LYS A 20 11.76 -3.53 10.52
C LYS A 20 11.15 -4.80 11.15
N PRO A 21 10.07 -5.36 10.58
CA PRO A 21 9.50 -6.60 11.08
C PRO A 21 10.51 -7.75 11.06
N THR A 22 10.43 -8.62 12.07
CA THR A 22 11.28 -9.83 12.10
C THR A 22 10.75 -10.89 11.13
N PRO A 23 11.61 -11.83 10.67
CA PRO A 23 11.17 -12.94 9.83
C PRO A 23 10.02 -13.76 10.44
N GLU A 24 10.00 -13.93 11.77
CA GLU A 24 8.97 -14.66 12.50
C GLU A 24 7.63 -13.92 12.43
N GLN A 25 7.64 -12.58 12.53
CA GLN A 25 6.45 -11.75 12.39
C GLN A 25 5.86 -11.81 10.98
N ILE A 26 6.72 -11.91 9.96
CA ILE A 26 6.29 -12.05 8.57
C ILE A 26 5.69 -13.45 8.35
N GLN A 27 6.33 -14.51 8.84
CA GLN A 27 5.85 -15.88 8.66
C GLN A 27 4.55 -16.18 9.42
N SER A 28 4.39 -15.61 10.62
CA SER A 28 3.20 -15.78 11.46
C SER A 28 2.04 -14.85 11.11
N ALA A 29 2.24 -13.90 10.19
CA ALA A 29 1.17 -13.00 9.76
C ALA A 29 0.02 -13.80 9.12
N ASP A 30 -1.21 -13.34 9.32
CA ASP A 30 -2.37 -13.88 8.64
C ASP A 30 -2.43 -13.34 7.20
N TYR A 31 -2.26 -14.24 6.23
CA TYR A 31 -2.36 -13.93 4.80
C TYR A 31 -3.77 -14.18 4.24
N GLY A 32 -4.67 -14.78 5.02
CA GLY A 32 -5.99 -15.20 4.57
C GLY A 32 -5.96 -16.31 3.51
N ALA A 33 -7.14 -16.56 2.93
CA ALA A 33 -7.32 -17.50 1.84
C ALA A 33 -6.67 -17.01 0.55
N SER A 34 -6.28 -17.96 -0.31
CA SER A 34 -5.74 -17.65 -1.64
C SER A 34 -6.76 -16.89 -2.48
N VAL A 35 -6.29 -15.85 -3.17
CA VAL A 35 -7.12 -15.01 -4.04
C VAL A 35 -6.86 -15.39 -5.49
N TYR A 36 -7.92 -15.65 -6.26
CA TYR A 36 -7.81 -15.90 -7.69
C TYR A 36 -7.59 -14.58 -8.46
N GLN A 37 -6.80 -14.65 -9.54
CA GLN A 37 -6.48 -13.49 -10.38
C GLN A 37 -7.73 -12.72 -10.83
N ALA A 38 -8.72 -13.42 -11.37
CA ALA A 38 -9.94 -12.80 -11.90
C ALA A 38 -10.75 -12.06 -10.82
N ASP A 39 -10.81 -12.59 -9.60
CA ASP A 39 -11.53 -11.99 -8.49
C ASP A 39 -10.80 -10.76 -7.94
N ALA A 40 -9.46 -10.80 -7.92
CA ALA A 40 -8.64 -9.65 -7.58
C ALA A 40 -8.84 -8.50 -8.57
N GLU A 41 -8.74 -8.78 -9.87
CA GLU A 41 -8.97 -7.77 -10.91
C GLU A 41 -10.38 -7.19 -10.85
N LYS A 42 -11.40 -8.03 -10.63
CA LYS A 42 -12.79 -7.60 -10.47
C LYS A 42 -12.96 -6.67 -9.28
N SER A 43 -12.32 -6.98 -8.15
CA SER A 43 -12.37 -6.16 -6.93
C SER A 43 -11.69 -4.81 -7.14
N VAL A 44 -10.54 -4.79 -7.80
CA VAL A 44 -9.82 -3.56 -8.14
C VAL A 44 -10.62 -2.69 -9.13
N LYS A 45 -11.20 -3.28 -10.18
CA LYS A 45 -12.08 -2.54 -11.11
C LYS A 45 -13.27 -1.92 -10.39
N ARG A 46 -13.88 -2.65 -9.45
CA ARG A 46 -14.99 -2.13 -8.63
C ARG A 46 -14.55 -0.95 -7.76
N PHE A 47 -13.34 -0.97 -7.20
CA PHE A 47 -12.81 0.19 -6.47
C PHE A 47 -12.69 1.42 -7.39
N PHE A 48 -12.13 1.23 -8.59
CA PHE A 48 -11.92 2.34 -9.53
C PHE A 48 -13.22 2.93 -10.09
N GLN A 49 -14.33 2.20 -10.07
CA GLN A 49 -15.66 2.71 -10.40
C GLN A 49 -16.10 3.88 -9.48
N GLY A 50 -15.70 3.87 -8.21
CA GLY A 50 -15.96 4.98 -7.28
C GLY A 50 -14.81 5.99 -7.15
N TYR A 51 -13.61 5.63 -7.61
CA TYR A 51 -12.40 6.43 -7.40
C TYR A 51 -12.07 7.35 -8.59
N LEU A 52 -12.32 6.91 -9.82
CA LEU A 52 -11.98 7.67 -11.03
C LEU A 52 -13.04 8.72 -11.38
N LYS A 53 -12.61 9.79 -12.05
CA LYS A 53 -13.51 10.83 -12.57
C LYS A 53 -14.35 10.34 -13.77
N ASP A 54 -13.73 9.55 -14.64
CA ASP A 54 -14.39 8.88 -15.77
C ASP A 54 -14.02 7.39 -15.73
N PRO A 55 -14.77 6.56 -14.95
CA PRO A 55 -14.47 5.14 -14.78
C PRO A 55 -14.57 4.32 -16.07
N GLU A 56 -15.50 4.67 -16.96
CA GLU A 56 -15.73 3.94 -18.21
C GLU A 56 -14.60 4.14 -19.22
N SER A 57 -13.83 5.22 -19.09
CA SER A 57 -12.60 5.42 -19.87
C SER A 57 -11.40 4.61 -19.39
N ALA A 58 -11.48 3.96 -18.22
CA ALA A 58 -10.32 3.39 -17.56
C ALA A 58 -9.72 2.21 -18.34
N ARG A 59 -8.42 2.30 -18.61
CA ARG A 59 -7.61 1.24 -19.20
C ARG A 59 -6.70 0.67 -18.14
N TYR A 60 -6.76 -0.64 -17.96
CA TYR A 60 -6.03 -1.36 -16.92
C TYR A 60 -4.95 -2.25 -17.56
N SER A 61 -3.79 -2.30 -16.93
CA SER A 61 -2.76 -3.30 -17.17
C SER A 61 -2.43 -3.95 -15.83
N PHE A 62 -2.86 -5.19 -15.65
CA PHE A 62 -2.69 -5.94 -14.41
C PHE A 62 -1.41 -6.78 -14.44
N GLY A 63 -0.70 -6.79 -13.33
CA GLY A 63 0.30 -7.80 -13.02
C GLY A 63 -0.34 -9.09 -12.52
N SER A 64 0.49 -10.07 -12.18
CA SER A 64 0.03 -11.27 -11.48
C SER A 64 -0.25 -10.99 -10.00
N VAL A 65 -1.24 -11.67 -9.45
CA VAL A 65 -1.46 -11.74 -8.02
C VAL A 65 -0.34 -12.57 -7.38
N TYR A 66 0.27 -12.06 -6.32
CA TYR A 66 1.32 -12.77 -5.59
C TYR A 66 1.16 -12.61 -4.08
N ARG A 67 1.57 -13.61 -3.30
CA ARG A 67 1.56 -13.54 -1.84
C ARG A 67 2.59 -12.51 -1.37
N GLY A 68 2.19 -11.61 -0.49
CA GLY A 68 3.05 -10.53 0.01
C GLY A 68 2.53 -9.92 1.30
N TYR A 69 3.21 -8.89 1.77
CA TYR A 69 2.81 -8.19 2.99
C TYR A 69 3.11 -6.69 2.86
N VAL A 70 2.40 -5.91 3.66
CA VAL A 70 2.72 -4.51 3.89
C VAL A 70 3.01 -4.30 5.37
N VAL A 71 3.73 -3.22 5.67
CA VAL A 71 4.00 -2.83 7.06
C VAL A 71 3.16 -1.60 7.33
N GLY A 72 2.29 -1.69 8.33
CA GLY A 72 1.46 -0.59 8.80
C GLY A 72 2.28 0.60 9.27
N SER A 73 1.60 1.71 9.55
CA SER A 73 2.26 2.94 9.96
C SER A 73 3.01 2.80 11.29
N VAL A 74 3.90 3.75 11.58
CA VAL A 74 4.59 3.83 12.87
C VAL A 74 3.58 3.97 14.03
N PHE A 75 2.48 4.69 13.80
CA PHE A 75 1.42 4.91 14.79
C PHE A 75 0.60 3.65 15.08
N GLU A 76 0.53 2.70 14.14
CA GLU A 76 -0.13 1.40 14.31
C GLU A 76 0.81 0.32 14.85
N GLY A 77 2.02 0.70 15.25
CA GLY A 77 3.03 -0.21 15.78
C GLY A 77 3.72 -1.07 14.72
N ARG A 78 3.72 -0.63 13.45
CA ARG A 78 4.38 -1.34 12.33
C ARG A 78 3.92 -2.79 12.18
N LYS A 79 2.63 -3.05 12.39
CA LYS A 79 2.06 -4.38 12.22
C LYS A 79 2.27 -4.88 10.80
N VAL A 80 2.64 -6.16 10.68
CA VAL A 80 2.71 -6.83 9.39
C VAL A 80 1.31 -7.22 8.97
N GLU A 81 0.88 -6.74 7.83
CA GLU A 81 -0.39 -7.11 7.21
C GLU A 81 -0.10 -8.01 6.02
N GLY A 82 -0.31 -9.31 6.21
CA GLY A 82 -0.17 -10.31 5.16
C GLY A 82 -1.34 -10.32 4.18
N GLY A 83 -1.11 -10.81 2.97
CA GLY A 83 -2.18 -11.04 2.01
C GLY A 83 -1.64 -11.32 0.62
N TYR A 84 -2.43 -10.95 -0.38
CA TYR A 84 -2.10 -11.07 -1.78
C TYR A 84 -2.01 -9.69 -2.39
N LEU A 85 -0.88 -9.39 -3.01
CA LEU A 85 -0.63 -8.11 -3.67
C LEU A 85 -0.99 -8.21 -5.15
N LEU A 86 -1.60 -7.15 -5.66
CA LEU A 86 -1.84 -6.96 -7.09
C LEU A 86 -1.35 -5.57 -7.50
N GLU A 87 -0.44 -5.53 -8.46
CA GLU A 87 0.03 -4.30 -9.08
C GLU A 87 -0.77 -4.03 -10.36
N VAL A 88 -1.16 -2.78 -10.56
CA VAL A 88 -1.96 -2.38 -11.71
C VAL A 88 -1.55 -0.99 -12.19
N ALA A 89 -1.36 -0.85 -13.50
CA ALA A 89 -1.28 0.46 -14.13
C ALA A 89 -2.68 0.85 -14.64
N VAL A 90 -3.14 2.05 -14.29
CA VAL A 90 -4.46 2.57 -14.67
C VAL A 90 -4.30 3.91 -15.37
N ASN A 91 -4.84 4.02 -16.58
CA ASN A 91 -4.92 5.26 -17.32
C ASN A 91 -6.39 5.58 -17.63
N ALA A 92 -6.85 6.73 -17.18
CA ALA A 92 -8.23 7.18 -17.36
C ALA A 92 -8.25 8.66 -17.74
N LYS A 93 -9.36 9.11 -18.32
CA LYS A 93 -9.54 10.53 -18.69
C LYS A 93 -9.71 11.40 -17.43
N ASN A 94 -9.17 12.61 -17.50
CA ASN A 94 -9.39 13.65 -16.50
C ASN A 94 -10.71 14.40 -16.75
N SER A 95 -11.00 15.42 -15.94
CA SER A 95 -12.20 16.27 -16.08
C SER A 95 -12.29 17.05 -17.40
N PHE A 96 -11.20 17.14 -18.17
CA PHE A 96 -11.17 17.75 -19.51
C PHE A 96 -11.30 16.71 -20.64
N GLY A 97 -11.52 15.43 -20.32
CA GLY A 97 -11.71 14.36 -21.30
C GLY A 97 -10.42 13.79 -21.90
N GLY A 98 -9.24 14.23 -21.43
CA GLY A 98 -7.93 13.79 -21.92
C GLY A 98 -7.26 12.76 -21.01
N TYR A 99 -6.50 11.84 -21.60
CA TYR A 99 -5.59 10.95 -20.85
C TYR A 99 -4.30 11.70 -20.50
N VAL A 100 -3.86 11.58 -19.25
CA VAL A 100 -2.65 12.27 -18.74
C VAL A 100 -1.48 11.31 -18.47
N GLY A 101 -1.67 10.02 -18.74
CA GLY A 101 -0.68 8.97 -18.50
C GLY A 101 -1.15 7.95 -17.46
N ALA A 102 -0.59 6.76 -17.54
CA ALA A 102 -0.90 5.68 -16.61
C ALA A 102 -0.29 5.96 -15.23
N ARG A 103 -1.05 5.64 -14.18
CA ARG A 103 -0.59 5.64 -12.79
C ARG A 103 -0.51 4.22 -12.28
N ASN A 104 0.53 3.92 -11.51
CA ASN A 104 0.74 2.61 -10.94
C ASN A 104 0.15 2.56 -9.54
N TYR A 105 -0.61 1.51 -9.26
CA TYR A 105 -1.22 1.26 -7.97
C TYR A 105 -0.84 -0.13 -7.49
N ARG A 106 -0.80 -0.29 -6.17
CA ARG A 106 -0.67 -1.58 -5.51
C ARG A 106 -1.86 -1.77 -4.58
N PHE A 107 -2.49 -2.93 -4.65
CA PHE A 107 -3.56 -3.31 -3.75
C PHE A 107 -3.15 -4.52 -2.92
N LEU A 108 -3.55 -4.52 -1.65
CA LEU A 108 -3.50 -5.68 -0.78
C LEU A 108 -4.89 -6.29 -0.69
N LEU A 109 -4.97 -7.59 -0.94
CA LEU A 109 -6.18 -8.40 -0.90
C LEU A 109 -6.06 -9.45 0.20
N ARG A 110 -7.18 -9.69 0.88
CA ARG A 110 -7.32 -10.78 1.85
C ARG A 110 -8.75 -11.30 1.81
N ASN A 111 -8.93 -12.62 1.68
CA ASN A 111 -10.26 -13.25 1.63
C ASN A 111 -11.17 -12.59 0.56
N ASP A 112 -10.66 -12.45 -0.66
CA ASP A 112 -11.34 -11.83 -1.82
C ASP A 112 -11.83 -10.40 -1.63
N ARG A 113 -11.25 -9.67 -0.66
CA ARG A 113 -11.57 -8.27 -0.38
C ARG A 113 -10.31 -7.41 -0.45
N LEU A 114 -10.47 -6.18 -0.94
CA LEU A 114 -9.43 -5.17 -0.83
C LEU A 114 -9.33 -4.74 0.65
N VAL A 115 -8.13 -4.83 1.21
CA VAL A 115 -7.83 -4.41 2.59
C VAL A 115 -6.95 -3.18 2.63
N GLY A 116 -6.24 -2.86 1.54
CA GLY A 116 -5.45 -1.65 1.41
C GLY A 116 -5.11 -1.35 -0.05
N GLY A 117 -4.83 -0.08 -0.34
CA GLY A 117 -4.49 0.38 -1.69
C GLY A 117 -3.57 1.58 -1.64
N TRP A 118 -2.62 1.64 -2.57
CA TRP A 118 -1.63 2.72 -2.64
C TRP A 118 -1.43 3.19 -4.08
N ASP A 119 -1.42 4.51 -4.30
CA ASP A 119 -0.83 5.13 -5.50
C ASP A 119 0.70 5.09 -5.32
N MET A 120 1.38 4.38 -6.21
CA MET A 120 2.83 4.19 -6.17
C MET A 120 3.58 5.41 -6.69
N GLY A 121 2.89 6.35 -7.35
CA GLY A 121 3.43 7.62 -7.83
C GLY A 121 4.72 7.48 -8.64
N THR A 122 5.43 8.59 -8.78
CA THR A 122 6.82 8.62 -9.28
C THR A 122 7.82 8.91 -8.16
N SER A 123 7.33 9.32 -6.98
CA SER A 123 8.12 9.49 -5.76
C SER A 123 8.29 8.15 -5.04
N ASN A 124 9.41 7.96 -4.33
CA ASN A 124 9.66 6.78 -3.48
C ASN A 124 8.73 6.66 -2.25
N ILE A 125 7.63 7.41 -2.21
CA ILE A 125 6.67 7.46 -1.12
C ILE A 125 5.30 7.09 -1.69
N PRO A 126 4.81 5.86 -1.44
CA PRO A 126 3.47 5.46 -1.83
C PRO A 126 2.41 6.19 -0.99
N VAL A 127 1.32 6.62 -1.63
CA VAL A 127 0.21 7.33 -0.98
C VAL A 127 -0.96 6.36 -0.79
N LYS A 128 -1.44 6.19 0.46
CA LYS A 128 -2.58 5.31 0.76
C LYS A 128 -3.87 5.92 0.18
N ILE A 129 -4.66 5.10 -0.53
CA ILE A 129 -5.92 5.48 -1.19
C ILE A 129 -7.11 4.62 -0.75
N LEU A 130 -6.85 3.54 0.00
CA LEU A 130 -7.81 2.66 0.66
C LEU A 130 -7.23 2.26 2.02
#